data_AF-A0A0F9D3H0-F1
#
_entry.id   AF-A0A0F9D3H0-F1
#
_cell.length_a   1.000
_cell.length_b   1.000
_cell.length_c   1.000
_cell.angle_alpha   90.00
_cell.angle_beta   90.00
_cell.angle_gamma   90.00
#
_symmetry.space_group_name_H-M   'P 1'
#
loop_
_entity.id
_entity.type
_entity.pdbx_description
1 polymer ?
#
loop_
_entity_poly.entity_id
_entity_poly.type
_entity_poly.pdbx_seq_one_letter_code
_entity_poly.pdbx_strand_id
1 'polypeptide(L)'
;MQLSTETGENIAEYAMRKAEKKPLFTLVSLSGRLDKLSGSTWHASLPNGELILLHLKLDEQDYFDIGFAESKNKAKKEVALKIIENSNLYQWLKDNYNDTMI
;
A
#
# COMPACT_ATOMS: atom_id res chain seq x y z
N MET A 1 5.68 0.86 28.09
CA MET A 1 6.89 0.37 27.41
C MET A 1 6.82 0.86 25.98
N GLN A 2 7.46 1.99 25.66
CA GLN A 2 7.64 2.42 24.27
C GLN A 2 8.71 1.52 23.69
N LEU A 3 8.31 0.55 22.86
CA LEU A 3 9.26 -0.17 22.02
C LEU A 3 9.85 0.87 21.07
N SER A 4 11.18 1.02 21.09
CA SER A 4 11.89 1.78 20.05
C SER A 4 11.50 1.18 18.71
N THR A 5 10.83 1.96 17.86
CA THR A 5 10.46 1.49 16.53
C THR A 5 11.66 1.54 15.59
N GLU A 6 12.63 2.44 15.85
CA GLU A 6 13.82 2.67 15.03
C GLU A 6 14.66 1.40 14.79
N THR A 7 14.41 0.78 13.66
CA THR A 7 15.11 -0.36 13.06
C THR A 7 16.35 0.06 12.28
N GLY A 8 16.58 1.36 12.09
CA GLY A 8 17.62 1.90 11.22
C GLY A 8 17.30 1.82 9.72
N GLU A 9 16.11 1.34 9.35
CA GLU A 9 15.59 1.30 7.97
C GLU A 9 14.72 2.53 7.72
N ASN A 10 14.89 3.21 6.59
CA ASN A 10 13.98 4.28 6.22
C ASN A 10 12.64 3.72 5.71
N ILE A 11 11.59 4.54 5.74
CA ILE A 11 10.23 4.10 5.37
C ILE A 11 10.10 3.66 3.90
N ALA A 12 10.89 4.25 2.99
CA ALA A 12 10.89 3.90 1.58
C ALA A 12 11.48 2.50 1.33
N GLU A 13 12.62 2.19 1.96
CA GLU A 13 13.30 0.89 1.94
C GLU A 13 12.41 -0.19 2.56
N TYR A 14 11.82 0.11 3.72
CA TYR A 14 10.84 -0.77 4.36
C TYR A 14 9.68 -1.09 3.41
N ALA A 15 9.10 -0.06 2.77
CA ALA A 15 7.97 -0.22 1.88
C ALA A 15 8.33 -1.11 0.69
N MET A 16 9.45 -0.82 0.01
CA MET A 16 9.95 -1.60 -1.14
C MET A 16 10.14 -3.08 -0.77
N ARG A 17 10.85 -3.36 0.33
CA ARG A 17 11.14 -4.73 0.78
C ARG A 17 9.90 -5.50 1.22
N LYS A 18 8.96 -4.85 1.94
CA LYS A 18 7.76 -5.52 2.46
C LYS A 18 6.69 -5.74 1.40
N ALA A 19 6.57 -4.81 0.46
CA ALA A 19 5.54 -4.86 -0.57
C ALA A 19 5.69 -6.05 -1.52
N GLU A 20 6.91 -6.55 -1.77
CA GLU A 20 7.12 -7.77 -2.57
C GLU A 20 6.35 -8.98 -2.01
N LYS A 21 6.31 -9.09 -0.67
CA LYS A 21 5.69 -10.22 0.03
C LYS A 21 4.25 -9.95 0.39
N LYS A 22 3.94 -8.72 0.84
CA LYS A 22 2.63 -8.36 1.40
C LYS A 22 2.23 -6.93 1.01
N PRO A 23 1.95 -6.65 -0.28
CA PRO A 23 1.77 -5.29 -0.79
C PRO A 23 0.61 -4.56 -0.12
N LEU A 24 -0.56 -5.21 0.02
CA LEU A 24 -1.70 -4.59 0.69
C LEU A 24 -1.43 -4.30 2.18
N PHE A 25 -0.74 -5.20 2.88
CA PHE A 25 -0.37 -4.96 4.27
C PHE A 25 0.59 -3.78 4.40
N THR A 26 1.53 -3.64 3.46
CA THR A 26 2.43 -2.48 3.41
C THR A 26 1.63 -1.19 3.29
N LEU A 27 0.66 -1.11 2.37
CA LEU A 27 -0.19 0.08 2.22
C LEU A 27 -0.96 0.43 3.51
N VAL A 28 -1.56 -0.56 4.17
CA VAL A 28 -2.27 -0.36 5.45
C VAL A 28 -1.30 0.08 6.56
N SER A 29 -0.10 -0.50 6.60
CA SER A 29 0.91 -0.12 7.59
C SER A 29 1.41 1.30 7.37
N LEU A 30 1.55 1.74 6.12
CA LEU A 30 1.96 3.10 5.78
C LEU A 30 0.85 4.09 6.11
N SER A 31 -0.42 3.77 5.82
CA SER A 31 -1.55 4.68 6.10
C SER A 31 -1.79 4.90 7.60
N GLY A 32 -1.34 3.97 8.45
CA GLY A 32 -1.34 4.17 9.90
C GLY A 32 -0.16 4.99 10.43
N ARG A 33 0.82 5.34 9.59
CA ARG A 33 2.08 6.01 9.99
C ARG A 33 2.29 7.37 9.33
N LEU A 34 1.76 7.55 8.13
CA LEU A 34 1.97 8.72 7.30
C LEU A 34 0.69 9.56 7.28
N ASP A 35 0.82 10.83 7.61
CA ASP A 35 -0.27 11.80 7.68
C ASP A 35 -0.87 12.13 6.30
N LYS A 36 -0.06 12.05 5.24
CA LYS A 36 -0.47 12.37 3.87
C LYS A 36 -0.76 11.14 3.01
N LEU A 37 -0.82 9.96 3.61
CA LEU A 37 -1.21 8.73 2.93
C LEU A 37 -2.48 8.19 3.58
N SER A 38 -3.53 8.04 2.79
CA SER A 38 -4.73 7.33 3.23
C SER A 38 -5.25 6.42 2.14
N GLY A 39 -6.14 5.50 2.48
CA GLY A 39 -6.68 4.59 1.50
C GLY A 39 -7.88 3.82 2.02
N SER A 40 -8.61 3.24 1.08
CA SER A 40 -9.80 2.45 1.37
C SER A 40 -9.94 1.32 0.36
N THR A 41 -10.51 0.20 0.81
CA THR A 41 -10.77 -0.95 -0.05
C THR A 41 -12.25 -1.26 -0.09
N TRP A 42 -12.75 -1.57 -1.27
CA TRP A 42 -14.04 -2.20 -1.47
C TRP A 42 -13.85 -3.60 -2.08
N HIS A 43 -14.72 -4.54 -1.73
CA HIS A 43 -14.61 -5.94 -2.11
C HIS A 43 -15.99 -6.50 -2.48
N ALA A 44 -16.04 -7.26 -3.57
CA ALA A 44 -17.18 -8.11 -3.93
C ALA A 44 -16.73 -9.50 -4.40
N SER A 45 -17.51 -10.50 -4.00
CA SER A 45 -17.39 -11.87 -4.51
C SER A 45 -18.33 -12.06 -5.69
N LEU A 46 -17.81 -12.59 -6.79
CA LEU A 46 -18.50 -12.86 -8.05
C LEU A 46 -18.51 -14.37 -8.32
N PRO A 47 -19.42 -14.89 -9.16
CA PRO A 47 -19.47 -16.33 -9.47
C PRO A 47 -18.17 -16.92 -10.02
N ASN A 48 -17.31 -16.09 -10.64
CA ASN A 48 -16.06 -16.49 -11.27
C ASN A 48 -14.80 -15.89 -10.61
N GLY A 49 -14.92 -15.26 -9.43
CA GLY A 49 -13.76 -14.72 -8.74
C GLY A 49 -14.07 -13.60 -7.75
N GLU A 50 -13.05 -12.85 -7.41
CA GLU A 50 -13.05 -11.87 -6.34
C GLU A 50 -12.57 -10.54 -6.91
N LEU A 51 -13.42 -9.52 -6.80
CA LEU A 51 -13.18 -8.17 -7.29
C LEU A 51 -12.81 -7.26 -6.11
N ILE A 52 -11.71 -6.52 -6.24
CA ILE A 52 -11.28 -5.53 -5.26
C ILE A 52 -11.01 -4.22 -5.96
N LEU A 53 -11.68 -3.17 -5.47
CA LEU A 53 -11.38 -1.79 -5.80
C LEU A 53 -10.55 -1.22 -4.65
N LEU A 54 -9.37 -0.71 -4.97
CA LEU A 54 -8.49 -0.05 -4.02
C LEU A 54 -8.38 1.42 -4.38
N HIS A 55 -8.58 2.27 -3.38
CA HIS A 55 -8.36 3.69 -3.44
C HIS A 55 -7.17 4.04 -2.54
N LEU A 56 -6.24 4.85 -3.07
CA LEU A 56 -5.10 5.38 -2.36
C LEU A 56 -5.04 6.88 -2.62
N LYS A 57 -4.94 7.68 -1.55
CA LYS A 57 -4.72 9.11 -1.62
C LYS A 57 -3.31 9.42 -1.12
N LEU A 58 -2.53 10.10 -1.96
CA LEU A 58 -1.21 10.62 -1.63
C LEU A 58 -1.28 12.15 -1.73
N ASP A 59 -1.06 12.85 -0.62
CA ASP A 59 -1.34 14.29 -0.48
C ASP A 59 -2.80 14.62 -0.86
N GLU A 60 -3.00 15.35 -1.96
CA GLU A 60 -4.30 15.72 -2.53
C GLU A 60 -4.65 14.93 -3.80
N GLN A 61 -3.84 13.94 -4.18
CA GLN A 61 -4.03 13.15 -5.39
C GLN A 61 -4.63 11.78 -5.08
N ASP A 62 -5.77 11.49 -5.69
CA ASP A 62 -6.43 10.19 -5.60
C ASP A 62 -5.97 9.25 -6.72
N TYR A 63 -5.80 7.97 -6.36
CA TYR A 63 -5.45 6.86 -7.25
C TYR A 63 -6.44 5.72 -7.03
N PHE A 64 -6.84 5.05 -8.11
CA PHE A 64 -7.79 3.95 -8.08
C PHE A 64 -7.30 2.80 -8.95
N ASP A 65 -7.40 1.60 -8.42
CA ASP A 65 -7.10 0.38 -9.16
C ASP A 65 -8.06 -0.75 -8.85
N ILE A 66 -8.15 -1.67 -9.81
CA ILE A 66 -9.00 -2.85 -9.71
C ILE A 66 -8.15 -4.11 -9.86
N GLY A 67 -8.34 -5.05 -8.94
CA GLY A 67 -7.84 -6.43 -9.03
C GLY A 67 -8.98 -7.40 -9.13
N PHE A 68 -8.83 -8.41 -9.98
CA PHE A 68 -9.78 -9.49 -10.13
C PHE A 68 -9.06 -10.82 -10.25
N ALA A 69 -9.36 -11.76 -9.35
CA ALA A 69 -8.76 -13.08 -9.39
C ALA A 69 -9.68 -14.14 -8.79
N GLU A 70 -9.37 -15.42 -9.04
CA GLU A 70 -10.11 -16.57 -8.48
C GLU A 70 -10.15 -16.62 -6.94
N SER A 71 -9.28 -15.86 -6.24
CA SER A 71 -9.27 -15.81 -4.78
C SER A 71 -8.99 -14.40 -4.27
N LYS A 72 -9.53 -14.10 -3.10
CA LYS A 72 -9.44 -12.78 -2.48
C LYS A 72 -8.00 -12.37 -2.24
N ASN A 73 -7.14 -13.30 -1.83
CA ASN A 73 -5.72 -13.01 -1.60
C ASN A 73 -4.97 -12.68 -2.90
N LYS A 74 -5.29 -13.36 -4.00
CA LYS A 74 -4.71 -13.05 -5.32
C LYS A 74 -5.17 -11.67 -5.80
N ALA A 75 -6.47 -11.39 -5.74
CA ALA A 75 -7.03 -10.09 -6.14
C ALA A 75 -6.45 -8.93 -5.30
N LYS A 76 -6.29 -9.13 -3.98
CA LYS A 76 -5.63 -8.17 -3.08
C LYS A 76 -4.18 -7.90 -3.47
N LYS A 77 -3.43 -8.96 -3.78
CA LYS A 77 -2.02 -8.82 -4.17
C LYS A 77 -1.91 -8.08 -5.50
N GLU A 78 -2.73 -8.44 -6.47
CA GLU A 78 -2.75 -7.83 -7.79
C GLU A 78 -3.07 -6.34 -7.72
N VAL A 79 -4.20 -5.96 -7.10
CA VAL A 79 -4.61 -4.55 -7.01
C VAL A 79 -3.61 -3.69 -6.24
N ALA A 80 -3.02 -4.24 -5.18
CA ALA A 80 -2.04 -3.51 -4.38
C ALA A 80 -0.73 -3.28 -5.15
N LEU A 81 -0.29 -4.24 -5.97
CA LEU A 81 0.88 -4.02 -6.83
C LEU A 81 0.60 -2.98 -7.93
N LYS A 82 -0.57 -3.06 -8.58
CA LYS A 82 -0.98 -2.08 -9.59
C LYS A 82 -0.99 -0.66 -9.02
N ILE A 83 -1.61 -0.46 -7.85
CA ILE A 83 -1.71 0.89 -7.30
C ILE A 83 -0.36 1.45 -6.84
N ILE A 84 0.53 0.59 -6.33
CA ILE A 84 1.88 1.00 -5.94
C ILE A 84 2.66 1.52 -7.15
N GLU A 85 2.52 0.84 -8.28
CA GLU A 85 3.14 1.24 -9.56
C GLU A 85 2.48 2.50 -10.11
N ASN A 86 1.15 2.50 -10.27
CA ASN A 86 0.39 3.62 -10.83
C ASN A 86 0.52 4.92 -10.01
N SER A 87 0.63 4.82 -8.68
CA SER A 87 0.81 5.98 -7.81
C SER A 87 2.27 6.40 -7.64
N ASN A 88 3.23 5.71 -8.28
CA ASN A 88 4.66 5.89 -8.06
C ASN A 88 5.03 5.94 -6.57
N LEU A 89 4.39 5.09 -5.74
CA LEU A 89 4.43 5.21 -4.28
C LEU A 89 5.85 5.32 -3.73
N TYR A 90 6.78 4.52 -4.24
CA TYR A 90 8.15 4.49 -3.72
C TYR A 90 8.90 5.79 -4.00
N GLN A 91 8.68 6.42 -5.15
CA GLN A 91 9.29 7.72 -5.43
C GLN A 91 8.67 8.80 -4.56
N TRP A 92 7.34 8.79 -4.42
CA TRP A 92 6.63 9.70 -3.51
C TRP A 92 7.12 9.58 -2.05
N LEU A 93 7.36 8.36 -1.56
CA LEU A 93 7.92 8.12 -0.23
C LEU A 93 9.33 8.70 -0.08
N LYS A 94 10.18 8.57 -1.11
CA LYS A 94 11.52 9.16 -1.11
C LYS A 94 11.45 10.69 -1.13
N ASP A 95 10.53 11.26 -1.88
CA ASP A 95 10.44 12.73 -2.02
C ASP A 95 9.85 13.40 -0.77
N ASN A 96 8.95 12.72 -0.05
CA ASN A 96 8.21 13.30 1.08
C ASN A 96 8.65 12.80 2.46
N TYR A 97 9.28 11.62 2.55
CA TYR A 97 9.57 10.94 3.81
C TYR A 97 10.97 10.28 3.84
N ASN A 98 11.94 10.78 3.06
CA ASN A 98 13.29 10.21 2.99
C ASN A 98 13.95 9.99 4.36
N ASP A 99 13.72 10.90 5.30
CA ASP A 99 14.36 10.92 6.62
C ASP A 99 13.48 10.27 7.71
N THR A 100 12.34 9.69 7.33
CA THR A 100 11.44 9.00 8.27
C THR A 100 11.91 7.57 8.49
N MET A 101 12.34 7.29 9.72
CA MET A 101 12.81 5.96 10.14
C MET A 101 11.64 5.10 10.65
N ILE A 102 11.71 3.80 10.36
CA ILE A 102 10.75 2.79 10.85
C ILE A 102 11.20 2.28 12.19
#